data_AF-A0A087SXH4-F1
#
_entry.id   AF-A0A087SXH4-F1
#
_cell.length_a   1.000
_cell.length_b   1.000
_cell.length_c   1.000
_cell.angle_alpha   90.00
_cell.angle_beta   90.00
_cell.angle_gamma   90.00
#
_symmetry.space_group_name_H-M   'P 1'
#
loop_
_entity.id
_entity.type
_entity.pdbx_description
1 polymer ?
#
loop_
_entity_poly.entity_id
_entity_poly.type
_entity_poly.pdbx_seq_one_letter_code
_entity_poly.pdbx_strand_id
1 'polypeptide(L)' 'MQIIGWCLAITFSLTALYGATEWNKGSSSTVAEKIAYAGFHRIAWTAGIAWMIISCFTGSGGLVNYILSWKVWIPLGR' A
#
# COMPACT_ATOMS: atom_id res chain seq x y z
N MET A 1 16.67 -5.98 1.61
CA MET A 1 16.02 -4.70 1.96
C MET A 1 14.73 -4.41 1.19
N GLN A 2 14.57 -4.86 -0.07
CA GLN A 2 13.37 -4.55 -0.87
C GLN A 2 12.06 -5.17 -0.31
N ILE A 3 12.10 -6.40 0.18
CA ILE A 3 10.93 -7.11 0.71
C ILE A 3 10.34 -6.41 1.94
N ILE A 4 11.19 -5.82 2.79
CA ILE A 4 10.76 -5.08 3.98
C ILE A 4 9.97 -3.82 3.57
N GLY A 5 10.42 -3.11 2.53
CA GLY A 5 9.68 -1.98 1.97
C GLY A 5 8.33 -2.37 1.39
N TRP A 6 8.25 -3.54 0.73
CA TRP A 6 6.99 -4.12 0.26
C TRP A 6 6.05 -4.50 1.41
N CYS A 7 6.55 -5.18 2.44
CA CYS A 7 5.76 -5.55 3.61
C CYS A 7 5.23 -4.31 4.36
N LEU A 8 6.08 -3.29 4.53
CA LEU A 8 5.69 -2.01 5.14
C LEU A 8 4.61 -1.31 4.31
N ALA A 9 4.80 -1.19 2.99
CA ALA A 9 3.82 -0.57 2.10
C ALA A 9 2.47 -1.29 2.14
N ILE A 10 2.47 -2.64 2.06
CA ILE A 10 1.25 -3.45 2.13
C ILE A 10 0.57 -3.28 3.49
N THR A 11 1.33 -3.32 4.59
CA THR A 11 0.77 -3.15 5.95
C THR A 11 0.15 -1.77 6.12
N PHE A 12 0.80 -0.72 5.61
CA PHE A 12 0.29 0.64 5.64
C PHE A 12 -0.95 0.81 4.75
N SER A 13 -0.96 0.24 3.55
CA SER A 13 -2.12 0.27 2.65
C SER A 13 -3.31 -0.53 3.20
N LEU A 14 -3.07 -1.69 3.82
CA LEU A 14 -4.13 -2.48 4.46
C LEU A 14 -4.69 -1.77 5.68
N THR A 15 -3.84 -1.22 6.55
CA THR A 15 -4.28 -0.41 7.70
C THR A 15 -5.13 0.78 7.23
N ALA A 16 -4.71 1.45 6.17
CA ALA A 16 -5.46 2.53 5.51
C ALA A 16 -6.79 2.07 4.87
N LEU A 17 -6.93 0.81 4.47
CA LEU A 17 -8.18 0.31 3.90
C LEU A 17 -9.16 -0.15 5.00
N TYR A 18 -8.64 -0.90 5.98
CA TYR A 18 -9.44 -1.39 7.09
C TYR A 18 -9.93 -0.26 7.98
N GLY A 19 -9.10 0.75 8.29
CA GLY A 19 -9.58 1.87 9.10
C GLY A 19 -10.66 2.72 8.39
N ALA A 20 -10.65 2.83 7.06
CA ALA A 20 -11.71 3.50 6.31
C ALA A 20 -13.01 2.70 6.30
N THR A 21 -12.89 1.37 6.29
CA THR A 21 -14.02 0.45 6.31
C THR A 21 -14.67 0.41 7.70
N GLU A 22 -13.85 0.36 8.76
CA GLU A 22 -14.32 0.41 10.15
C GLU A 22 -14.94 1.77 10.50
N TRP A 23 -14.41 2.86 9.93
CA TRP A 23 -15.01 4.19 10.05
C TRP A 23 -16.39 4.25 9.42
N ASN A 24 -16.57 3.66 8.24
CA ASN A 24 -17.86 3.64 7.54
C ASN A 24 -18.88 2.69 8.19
N LYS A 25 -18.44 1.62 8.87
CA LYS A 25 -19.33 0.66 9.55
C LYS A 25 -19.79 1.12 10.93
N GLY A 26 -19.30 2.26 11.43
CA GLY A 26 -19.72 2.81 12.71
C GLY A 26 -19.21 2.03 13.93
N SER A 27 -18.08 1.31 13.80
CA SER A 27 -17.46 0.59 14.91
C SER A 27 -17.09 1.55 16.06
N SER A 28 -17.27 1.09 17.31
CA SER A 28 -16.86 1.80 18.54
C SER A 28 -15.34 1.76 18.76
N SER A 29 -14.56 2.23 17.78
CA SER A 29 -13.11 2.38 17.92
C SER A 29 -12.79 3.47 18.93
N THR A 30 -11.73 3.25 19.70
CA THR A 30 -11.28 4.20 20.73
C THR A 30 -10.93 5.55 20.11
N VAL A 31 -11.21 6.66 20.80
CA VAL A 31 -10.93 8.03 20.31
C VAL A 31 -9.46 8.18 19.86
N ALA A 32 -8.54 7.55 20.57
CA ALA A 32 -7.12 7.55 20.22
C ALA A 32 -6.83 6.93 18.84
N GLU A 33 -7.47 5.79 18.51
CA GLU A 33 -7.33 5.14 17.21
C GLU A 33 -7.92 6.00 16.09
N LYS A 34 -9.04 6.66 16.34
CA LYS A 34 -9.68 7.56 15.37
C LYS A 34 -8.79 8.73 14.99
N ILE A 35 -8.12 9.35 15.97
CA ILE A 35 -7.21 10.48 15.74
C ILE A 35 -5.93 10.01 15.04
N ALA A 36 -5.35 8.91 15.51
CA ALA A 36 -4.15 8.31 14.89
C ALA A 36 -4.43 7.95 13.42
N TYR A 37 -5.57 7.31 13.15
CA TYR A 37 -6.00 6.96 11.81
C TYR A 37 -6.20 8.20 10.93
N ALA A 38 -6.95 9.21 11.41
CA ALA A 38 -7.21 10.44 10.66
C ALA A 38 -5.90 11.16 10.23
N GLY A 39 -4.88 11.19 11.10
CA GLY A 39 -3.60 11.82 10.80
C GLY A 39 -2.66 10.96 9.94
N PHE A 40 -2.56 9.66 10.25
CA PHE A 40 -1.54 8.80 9.64
C PHE A 40 -2.00 8.08 8.38
N HIS A 41 -3.29 7.78 8.18
CA HIS A 41 -3.69 6.92 7.06
C HIS A 41 -3.32 7.53 5.69
N ARG A 42 -3.39 8.86 5.55
CA ARG A 42 -3.08 9.54 4.29
C ARG A 42 -1.59 9.55 4.01
N ILE A 43 -0.77 9.84 5.03
CA ILE A 43 0.70 9.73 4.97
C ILE A 43 1.09 8.29 4.65
N ALA A 44 0.38 7.33 5.24
CA ALA A 44 0.66 5.92 5.09
C ALA A 44 0.43 5.43 3.66
N TRP A 45 -0.72 5.82 3.13
CA TRP A 45 -1.10 5.54 1.76
C TRP A 45 -0.11 6.17 0.76
N THR A 46 0.22 7.46 0.92
CA THR A 46 1.12 8.15 -0.01
C THR A 46 2.56 7.65 0.09
N ALA A 47 3.04 7.27 1.28
CA ALA A 47 4.36 6.67 1.46
C ALA A 47 4.45 5.29 0.79
N GLY A 48 3.41 4.46 0.89
CA GLY A 48 3.33 3.17 0.19
C GLY A 48 3.37 3.34 -1.33
N ILE A 49 2.64 4.31 -1.88
CA ILE A 49 2.67 4.64 -3.30
C ILE A 49 4.02 5.22 -3.71
N ALA A 50 4.60 6.13 -2.94
CA ALA A 50 5.92 6.70 -3.23
C ALA A 50 7.00 5.61 -3.28
N TRP A 51 6.97 4.65 -2.36
CA TRP A 51 7.86 3.49 -2.39
C TRP A 51 7.66 2.63 -3.64
N MET A 52 6.41 2.43 -4.08
CA MET A 52 6.10 1.73 -5.34
C MET A 52 6.70 2.46 -6.54
N ILE A 53 6.51 3.77 -6.65
CA ILE A 53 7.04 4.60 -7.76
C ILE A 53 8.56 4.55 -7.78
N ILE A 54 9.22 4.72 -6.63
CA ILE A 54 10.68 4.63 -6.51
C ILE A 54 11.16 3.23 -6.92
N SER A 55 10.48 2.18 -6.47
CA SER A 55 10.82 0.80 -6.84
C SER A 55 10.69 0.57 -8.35
N CYS A 56 9.68 1.14 -9.01
CA CYS A 56 9.53 1.11 -10.46
C CYS A 56 10.64 1.91 -11.17
N PHE A 57 10.98 3.09 -10.66
CA PHE A 57 11.93 4.01 -11.30
C PHE A 57 13.38 3.53 -11.17
N THR A 58 13.76 2.96 -10.03
CA THR A 58 15.12 2.48 -9.78
C THR A 58 15.45 1.17 -10.52
N GLY A 59 14.52 0.59 -11.29
CA GLY A 59 14.72 -0.68 -12.01
C GLY A 59 14.87 -1.91 -11.09
N SER A 60 15.12 -1.68 -9.81
CA SER A 60 15.14 -2.65 -8.70
C SER A 60 13.74 -2.98 -8.20
N GLY A 61 12.76 -3.05 -9.11
CA GLY A 61 11.37 -3.26 -8.79
C GLY A 61 11.06 -4.66 -8.25
N GLY A 62 12.03 -5.58 -8.27
CA GLY A 62 11.97 -6.92 -7.68
C GLY A 62 10.63 -7.62 -7.95
N LEU A 63 9.75 -7.56 -6.94
CA LEU A 63 8.41 -8.14 -6.94
C LEU A 63 7.47 -7.53 -8.00
N VAL A 64 7.48 -6.21 -8.20
CA VAL A 64 6.71 -5.55 -9.27
C VAL A 64 7.27 -5.87 -10.64
N ASN A 65 8.59 -5.92 -10.79
CA ASN A 65 9.21 -6.28 -12.06
C ASN A 65 8.91 -7.74 -12.42
N TYR A 66 8.86 -8.63 -11.42
CA TYR A 66 8.42 -10.02 -11.57
C TYR A 66 6.94 -10.14 -11.96
N ILE A 67 6.04 -9.39 -11.31
CA ILE A 67 4.61 -9.36 -11.65
C ILE A 67 4.40 -8.78 -13.06
N LEU A 68 5.08 -7.68 -13.42
CA LEU A 68 4.94 -7.06 -14.74
C LEU A 68 5.57 -7.91 -15.86
N SER A 69 6.68 -8.60 -15.61
CA SER A 69 7.25 -9.56 -16.56
C SER A 69 6.45 -10.86 -16.66
N TRP A 70 5.37 -11.00 -15.90
CA TRP A 70 4.62 -12.24 -15.91
C TRP A 70 3.90 -12.41 -17.26
N LYS A 71 4.15 -13.54 -17.93
CA LYS A 71 3.62 -13.83 -19.27
C LYS A 71 2.09 -13.73 -19.40
N VAL A 72 1.37 -13.74 -18.28
CA VAL A 72 -0.08 -13.55 -18.20
C VAL A 72 -0.53 -12.17 -18.68
N TRP A 73 0.31 -11.13 -18.58
CA TRP A 73 -0.05 -9.76 -18.98
C TRP A 73 0.19 -9.49 -20.47
N ILE A 74 0.91 -10.36 -21.17
CA ILE A 74 1.23 -10.24 -22.60
C ILE A 74 -0.02 -10.13 -23.48
N PRO A 75 -1.09 -10.95 -23.32
CA PRO A 75 -2.32 -10.78 -24.10
C PRO A 75 -3.10 -9.50 -23.76
N LEU A 76 -2.84 -8.87 -22.62
CA LEU A 76 -3.52 -7.64 -22.19
C LEU A 76 -2.82 -6.37 -22.69
N GLY A 77 -1.59 -6.50 -23.19
CA GLY A 77 -0.77 -5.40 -23.71
C GLY A 77 -0.93 -5.14 -25.21
N ARG A 78 -1.82 -5.87 -25.91
CA ARG A 78 -2.13 -5.70 -27.33
C ARG A 78 -3.58 -5.29 -27.51
#